data_AF-A0A7J7BWA3-F1
#
_entry.id   AF-A0A7J7BWA3-F1
#
_cell.length_a   1.000
_cell.length_b   1.000
_cell.length_c   1.000
_cell.angle_alpha   90.00
_cell.angle_beta   90.00
_cell.angle_gamma   90.00
#
_symmetry.space_group_name_H-M   'P 1'
#
loop_
_entity.id
_entity.type
_entity.pdbx_description
1 polymer ?
#
loop_
_entity_poly.entity_id
_entity_poly.type
_entity_poly.pdbx_seq_one_letter_code
_entity_poly.pdbx_strand_id
1 'polypeptide(L)'
;MTTTMKTTTIGLLRPGTAAAPPSHRPSIEIRDRNRSRILSGCCHETVAAERMVEEFDPKIPIERAVTPPSSWYTDSSFFQLELPRIFYRGWHAIGYSEQIKNPRQFFTGRLGDVEYVVCRDENGRLFAFHNVCRHHASLVASGSGATKSCFVCPYHGWTYGLDGSLLKANRITGIENFNKKDMGLVPIKVATWGPFVILNLDKEMSQEEINSNTIGSEWLGSCSEILSTNGIDSSLSHVCRREYTIECNWKVFCDNYLDGGYHVPYAHKGLASGLKLDSYSTTMFEKVSIQSCESGSIKSENGSLRLGSKALYAFIYPNFMINR
;
A
#
# COMPACT_ATOMS: atom_id res chain seq x y z
N MET A 1 37.58 -3.82 -8.70
CA MET A 1 37.28 -4.75 -9.82
C MET A 1 36.02 -4.24 -10.51
N THR A 2 36.23 -3.52 -11.59
CA THR A 2 35.21 -2.94 -12.47
C THR A 2 34.66 -4.04 -13.37
N THR A 3 33.36 -4.33 -13.29
CA THR A 3 32.68 -5.24 -14.22
C THR A 3 31.60 -4.46 -14.96
N THR A 4 31.87 -4.23 -16.24
CA THR A 4 31.01 -3.61 -17.24
C THR A 4 29.96 -4.63 -17.70
N MET A 5 28.66 -4.32 -17.60
CA MET A 5 27.61 -5.11 -18.25
C MET A 5 27.27 -4.53 -19.63
N LYS A 6 27.29 -5.42 -20.63
CA LYS A 6 26.94 -5.14 -22.03
C LYS A 6 25.43 -5.07 -22.19
N THR A 7 24.94 -3.94 -22.69
CA THR A 7 23.56 -3.74 -23.15
C THR A 7 23.41 -4.34 -24.56
N THR A 8 22.44 -5.23 -24.76
CA THR A 8 22.07 -5.73 -26.10
C THR A 8 20.91 -4.92 -26.63
N THR A 9 21.17 -4.15 -27.68
CA THR A 9 20.18 -3.33 -28.41
C THR A 9 19.40 -4.22 -29.38
N ILE A 10 18.09 -4.34 -29.23
CA ILE A 10 17.21 -4.96 -30.22
C ILE A 10 16.80 -3.88 -31.23
N GLY A 11 17.10 -4.12 -32.51
CA GLY A 11 16.93 -3.18 -33.61
C GLY A 11 15.45 -2.93 -33.99
N LEU A 12 15.17 -1.66 -34.28
CA LEU A 12 13.93 -1.17 -34.86
C LEU A 12 13.79 -1.63 -36.32
N LEU A 13 12.70 -2.32 -36.65
CA LEU A 13 12.27 -2.57 -38.02
C LEU A 13 11.34 -1.44 -38.50
N ARG A 14 11.63 -0.93 -39.71
CA ARG A 14 10.87 0.15 -40.39
C ARG A 14 9.46 -0.31 -40.80
N PRO A 15 8.47 0.60 -40.91
CA PRO A 15 7.14 0.25 -41.41
C PRO A 15 7.13 0.18 -42.94
N GLY A 16 6.67 -0.95 -43.49
CA GLY A 16 6.32 -1.11 -44.89
C GLY A 16 4.89 -0.64 -45.16
N THR A 17 4.70 0.10 -46.25
CA THR A 17 3.41 0.60 -46.73
C THR A 17 2.59 -0.52 -47.38
N ALA A 18 1.36 -0.73 -46.91
CA ALA A 18 0.38 -1.60 -47.57
C ALA A 18 -0.97 -0.87 -47.72
N ALA A 19 -1.51 -0.92 -48.93
CA ALA A 19 -2.74 -0.25 -49.38
C ALA A 19 -4.01 -0.92 -48.83
N ALA A 20 -5.07 -0.12 -48.68
CA ALA A 20 -6.37 -0.54 -48.15
C ALA A 20 -7.27 -1.23 -49.21
N PRO A 21 -7.95 -2.34 -48.88
CA PRO A 21 -9.03 -2.91 -49.70
C PRO A 21 -10.43 -2.52 -49.18
N PRO A 22 -11.50 -2.70 -49.99
CA PRO A 22 -12.77 -2.00 -49.82
C PRO A 22 -13.71 -2.60 -48.78
N SER A 23 -14.65 -1.75 -48.35
CA SER A 23 -15.66 -1.98 -47.33
C SER A 23 -16.81 -2.90 -47.77
N HIS A 24 -16.92 -4.07 -47.15
CA HIS A 24 -18.17 -4.82 -47.05
C HIS A 24 -18.29 -5.50 -45.68
N ARG A 25 -19.37 -5.20 -44.95
CA ARG A 25 -19.70 -5.78 -43.64
C ARG A 25 -20.58 -7.02 -43.83
N PRO A 26 -20.21 -8.18 -43.26
CA PRO A 26 -21.17 -9.14 -42.76
C PRO A 26 -21.27 -9.02 -41.22
N SER A 27 -22.48 -9.00 -40.70
CA SER A 27 -22.79 -9.09 -39.27
C SER A 27 -22.41 -10.47 -38.74
N ILE A 28 -21.39 -10.53 -37.88
CA ILE A 28 -20.99 -11.73 -37.14
C ILE A 28 -21.54 -11.59 -35.72
N GLU A 29 -22.56 -12.37 -35.38
CA GLU A 29 -22.92 -12.63 -33.98
C GLU A 29 -21.82 -13.49 -33.34
N ILE A 30 -21.00 -12.87 -32.49
CA ILE A 30 -20.05 -13.58 -31.64
C ILE A 30 -20.81 -14.15 -30.45
N ARG A 31 -21.21 -15.42 -30.54
CA ARG A 31 -21.69 -16.19 -29.38
C ARG A 31 -20.53 -16.39 -28.40
N ASP A 32 -20.62 -15.69 -27.28
CA ASP A 32 -19.68 -15.74 -26.16
C ASP A 32 -19.77 -17.10 -25.44
N ARG A 33 -18.99 -18.10 -25.89
CA ARG A 33 -18.91 -19.43 -25.27
C ARG A 33 -17.68 -19.63 -24.37
N ASN A 34 -16.80 -18.65 -24.25
CA ASN A 34 -15.55 -18.79 -23.50
C ASN A 34 -15.47 -17.99 -22.19
N ARG A 35 -16.46 -17.15 -21.86
CA ARG A 35 -16.46 -16.39 -20.61
C ARG A 35 -16.83 -17.21 -19.36
N SER A 36 -17.57 -18.32 -19.51
CA SER A 36 -18.05 -19.09 -18.35
C SER A 36 -16.98 -20.01 -17.73
N ARG A 37 -16.00 -20.50 -18.50
CA ARG A 37 -14.97 -21.41 -17.97
C ARG A 37 -13.89 -20.72 -17.14
N ILE A 38 -13.56 -19.46 -17.42
CA ILE A 38 -12.54 -18.72 -16.66
C ILE A 38 -13.12 -18.18 -15.34
N LEU A 39 -14.39 -17.77 -15.33
CA LEU A 39 -15.08 -17.31 -14.10
C LEU A 39 -15.48 -18.48 -13.19
N SER A 40 -15.76 -19.67 -13.76
CA SER A 40 -16.14 -20.87 -13.02
C SER A 40 -15.00 -21.49 -12.19
N GLY A 41 -13.74 -21.33 -12.59
CA GLY A 41 -12.59 -21.87 -11.83
C GLY A 41 -12.28 -21.01 -10.60
N CYS A 42 -12.23 -19.69 -10.80
CA CYS A 42 -11.93 -18.73 -9.75
C CYS A 42 -12.98 -18.76 -8.61
N CYS A 43 -14.27 -18.98 -8.93
CA CYS A 43 -15.30 -19.03 -7.89
C CYS A 43 -15.24 -20.30 -7.03
N HIS A 44 -14.85 -21.46 -7.56
CA HIS A 44 -14.73 -22.69 -6.76
C HIS A 44 -13.53 -22.64 -5.82
N GLU A 45 -12.39 -22.12 -6.28
CA GLU A 45 -11.19 -21.94 -5.45
C GLU A 45 -11.43 -20.92 -4.34
N THR A 46 -12.09 -19.80 -4.65
CA THR A 46 -12.49 -18.79 -3.66
C THR A 46 -13.39 -19.39 -2.57
N VAL A 47 -14.35 -20.25 -2.93
CA VAL A 47 -15.25 -20.92 -1.97
C VAL A 47 -14.50 -21.88 -1.04
N ALA A 48 -13.47 -22.59 -1.54
CA ALA A 48 -12.64 -23.46 -0.71
C ALA A 48 -11.82 -22.66 0.31
N ALA A 49 -11.24 -21.53 -0.10
CA ALA A 49 -10.50 -20.65 0.80
C ALA A 49 -11.41 -19.96 1.84
N GLU A 50 -12.62 -19.53 1.45
CA GLU A 50 -13.61 -18.99 2.40
C GLU A 50 -13.97 -20.02 3.48
N ARG A 51 -14.24 -21.27 3.08
CA ARG A 51 -14.51 -22.34 4.03
C ARG A 51 -13.34 -22.59 4.99
N MET A 52 -12.10 -22.60 4.50
CA MET A 52 -10.92 -22.77 5.35
C MET A 52 -10.77 -21.62 6.36
N VAL A 53 -11.15 -20.39 6.00
CA VAL A 53 -11.16 -19.26 6.93
C VAL A 53 -12.26 -19.42 7.99
N GLU A 54 -13.43 -19.94 7.62
CA GLU A 54 -14.54 -20.20 8.56
C GLU A 54 -14.21 -21.31 9.58
N GLU A 55 -13.39 -22.28 9.19
CA GLU A 55 -12.92 -23.36 10.06
C GLU A 55 -11.83 -22.89 11.05
N PHE A 56 -11.24 -21.71 10.85
CA PHE A 56 -10.26 -21.14 11.77
C PHE A 56 -10.93 -20.51 13.00
N ASP A 57 -10.60 -21.00 14.20
CA ASP A 57 -11.07 -20.41 15.44
C ASP A 57 -10.00 -19.49 16.07
N PRO A 58 -10.15 -18.15 15.97
CA PRO A 58 -9.19 -17.21 16.55
C PRO A 58 -9.21 -17.16 18.09
N LYS A 59 -10.14 -17.87 18.74
CA LYS A 59 -10.25 -17.92 20.21
C LYS A 59 -9.42 -19.03 20.84
N ILE A 60 -8.83 -19.92 20.04
CA ILE A 60 -7.93 -20.95 20.55
C ILE A 60 -6.71 -20.26 21.21
N PRO A 61 -6.44 -20.51 22.50
CA PRO A 61 -5.29 -19.93 23.18
C PRO A 61 -3.97 -20.32 22.50
N ILE A 62 -2.96 -19.45 22.58
CA ILE A 62 -1.69 -19.63 21.86
C ILE A 62 -0.98 -20.94 22.21
N GLU A 63 -1.15 -21.44 23.44
CA GLU A 63 -0.58 -22.70 23.92
C GLU A 63 -1.13 -23.94 23.20
N ARG A 64 -2.27 -23.79 22.52
CA ARG A 64 -2.95 -24.84 21.74
C ARG A 64 -3.12 -24.45 20.28
N ALA A 65 -2.74 -23.24 19.90
CA ALA A 65 -2.87 -22.75 18.54
C ALA A 65 -1.87 -23.49 17.63
N VAL A 66 -2.27 -23.65 16.37
CA VAL A 66 -1.41 -24.14 15.30
C VAL A 66 -1.22 -23.03 14.29
N THR A 67 -0.10 -23.06 13.57
CA THR A 67 0.08 -22.14 12.45
C THR A 67 -0.98 -22.39 11.39
N PRO A 68 -1.42 -21.36 10.65
CA PRO A 68 -2.34 -21.55 9.55
C PRO A 68 -1.86 -22.60 8.55
N PRO A 69 -2.77 -23.35 7.88
CA PRO A 69 -2.42 -24.27 6.82
C PRO A 69 -1.56 -23.60 5.74
N SER A 70 -0.65 -24.36 5.13
CA SER A 70 0.27 -23.82 4.11
C SER A 70 -0.44 -23.16 2.92
N SER A 71 -1.66 -23.61 2.58
CA SER A 71 -2.50 -23.04 1.54
C SER A 71 -2.78 -21.54 1.73
N TRP A 72 -2.84 -21.05 2.97
CA TRP A 72 -3.06 -19.62 3.25
C TRP A 72 -1.92 -18.75 2.70
N TYR A 73 -0.74 -19.33 2.55
CA TYR A 73 0.45 -18.62 2.06
C TYR A 73 0.70 -18.87 0.57
N THR A 74 0.27 -20.02 0.03
CA THR A 74 0.65 -20.48 -1.31
C THR A 74 -0.48 -20.46 -2.33
N ASP A 75 -1.74 -20.55 -1.90
CA ASP A 75 -2.89 -20.52 -2.79
C ASP A 75 -3.30 -19.06 -3.09
N SER A 76 -3.35 -18.73 -4.38
CA SER A 76 -3.70 -17.40 -4.86
C SER A 76 -5.13 -16.97 -4.51
N SER A 77 -6.04 -17.92 -4.26
CA SER A 77 -7.42 -17.63 -3.87
C SER A 77 -7.48 -16.86 -2.54
N PHE A 78 -6.56 -17.12 -1.60
CA PHE A 78 -6.44 -16.35 -0.36
C PHE A 78 -6.06 -14.91 -0.64
N PHE A 79 -5.08 -14.65 -1.50
CA PHE A 79 -4.70 -13.28 -1.83
C PHE A 79 -5.88 -12.49 -2.42
N GLN A 80 -6.68 -13.11 -3.30
CA GLN A 80 -7.88 -12.49 -3.86
C GLN A 80 -8.95 -12.20 -2.79
N LEU A 81 -9.10 -13.07 -1.79
CA LEU A 81 -9.99 -12.86 -0.66
C LEU A 81 -9.50 -11.75 0.29
N GLU A 82 -8.19 -11.66 0.50
CA GLU A 82 -7.52 -10.72 1.40
C GLU A 82 -7.60 -9.28 0.90
N LEU A 83 -7.48 -9.04 -0.41
CA LEU A 83 -7.55 -7.69 -0.99
C LEU A 83 -8.76 -6.87 -0.48
N PRO A 84 -10.03 -7.29 -0.70
CA PRO A 84 -11.20 -6.52 -0.26
C PRO A 84 -11.49 -6.62 1.25
N ARG A 85 -10.92 -7.59 1.96
CA ARG A 85 -11.19 -7.84 3.39
C ARG A 85 -10.15 -7.22 4.32
N ILE A 86 -8.93 -7.03 3.83
CA ILE A 86 -7.77 -6.56 4.60
C ILE A 86 -7.21 -5.30 3.98
N PHE A 87 -6.74 -5.34 2.73
CA PHE A 87 -5.97 -4.24 2.14
C PHE A 87 -6.81 -3.07 1.65
N TYR A 88 -8.10 -3.28 1.36
CA TYR A 88 -9.00 -2.22 0.90
C TYR A 88 -9.86 -1.68 2.05
N ARG A 89 -9.47 -1.95 3.30
CA ARG A 89 -10.17 -1.53 4.50
C ARG A 89 -9.19 -0.99 5.53
N GLY A 90 -9.61 0.05 6.24
CA GLY A 90 -8.78 0.67 7.27
C GLY A 90 -7.62 1.47 6.69
N TRP A 91 -6.80 1.98 7.61
CA TRP A 91 -5.72 2.90 7.29
C TRP A 91 -4.41 2.16 6.98
N HIS A 92 -3.75 2.55 5.89
CA HIS A 92 -2.44 2.04 5.48
C HIS A 92 -1.45 3.18 5.34
N ALA A 93 -0.26 3.03 5.95
CA ALA A 93 0.86 3.93 5.70
C ALA A 93 1.40 3.70 4.28
N ILE A 94 1.45 4.77 3.49
CA ILE A 94 1.76 4.72 2.05
C ILE A 94 2.87 5.66 1.62
N GLY A 95 3.37 6.46 2.55
CA GLY A 95 4.43 7.42 2.30
C GLY A 95 4.74 8.25 3.54
N TYR A 96 5.54 9.29 3.34
CA TYR A 96 5.94 10.22 4.39
C TYR A 96 5.64 11.66 3.98
N SER A 97 5.31 12.49 4.96
CA SER A 97 4.79 13.84 4.76
C SER A 97 5.75 14.76 3.99
N GLU A 98 7.06 14.52 4.11
CA GLU A 98 8.07 15.29 3.37
C GLU A 98 8.03 15.09 1.85
N GLN A 99 7.44 14.00 1.32
CA GLN A 99 7.23 13.82 -0.12
C GLN A 99 6.30 14.88 -0.72
N ILE A 100 5.45 15.46 0.14
CA ILE A 100 4.43 16.45 -0.20
C ILE A 100 4.45 17.61 0.80
N LYS A 101 5.66 18.06 1.16
CA LYS A 101 5.87 19.15 2.12
C LYS A 101 5.25 20.47 1.64
N ASN A 102 5.35 20.74 0.34
CA ASN A 102 4.93 22.00 -0.27
C ASN A 102 3.66 21.83 -1.11
N PRO A 103 2.87 22.90 -1.29
CA PRO A 103 1.76 22.94 -2.24
C PRO A 103 2.16 22.39 -3.61
N ARG A 104 1.21 21.74 -4.30
CA ARG A 104 1.35 21.17 -5.66
C ARG A 104 2.32 20.00 -5.80
N GLN A 105 2.95 19.55 -4.71
CA GLN A 105 3.71 18.31 -4.71
C GLN A 105 2.79 17.11 -4.71
N PHE A 106 3.27 16.02 -5.32
CA PHE A 106 2.57 14.74 -5.38
C PHE A 106 3.54 13.56 -5.30
N PHE A 107 3.01 12.40 -4.94
CA PHE A 107 3.63 11.10 -5.21
C PHE A 107 2.57 10.07 -5.57
N THR A 108 2.99 9.02 -6.25
CA THR A 108 2.15 7.88 -6.64
C THR A 108 2.63 6.60 -5.98
N GLY A 109 1.75 5.61 -5.93
CA GLY A 109 2.10 4.26 -5.52
C GLY A 109 0.95 3.29 -5.75
N ARG A 110 1.10 2.07 -5.23
CA ARG A 110 0.14 1.00 -5.40
C ARG A 110 -0.11 0.27 -4.09
N LEU A 111 -1.37 -0.01 -3.78
CA LEU A 111 -1.80 -0.88 -2.68
C LEU A 111 -2.63 -2.03 -3.26
N GLY A 112 -2.11 -3.26 -3.18
CA GLY A 112 -2.70 -4.39 -3.90
C GLY A 112 -2.68 -4.13 -5.42
N ASP A 113 -3.86 -4.12 -6.04
CA ASP A 113 -4.04 -3.75 -7.45
C ASP A 113 -4.51 -2.29 -7.67
N VAL A 114 -4.59 -1.49 -6.60
CA VAL A 114 -5.06 -0.11 -6.65
C VAL A 114 -3.90 0.88 -6.81
N GLU A 115 -3.84 1.52 -7.97
CA GLU A 115 -2.94 2.65 -8.24
C GLU A 115 -3.50 3.94 -7.63
N TYR A 116 -2.67 4.65 -6.86
CA TYR A 116 -3.06 5.89 -6.19
C TYR A 116 -2.10 7.04 -6.50
N VAL A 117 -2.63 8.26 -6.40
CA VAL A 117 -1.85 9.51 -6.39
C VAL A 117 -2.27 10.31 -5.17
N VAL A 118 -1.30 10.82 -4.43
CA VAL A 118 -1.49 11.72 -3.30
C VAL A 118 -0.85 13.06 -3.65
N CYS A 119 -1.54 14.17 -3.36
CA CYS A 119 -1.03 15.50 -3.61
C CYS A 119 -1.50 16.53 -2.58
N ARG A 120 -0.83 17.69 -2.57
CA ARG A 120 -1.38 18.91 -1.99
C ARG A 120 -1.85 19.85 -3.07
N ASP A 121 -2.98 20.51 -2.87
CA ASP A 121 -3.41 21.61 -3.73
C ASP A 121 -2.55 22.87 -3.50
N GLU A 122 -2.95 23.98 -4.10
CA GLU A 122 -2.28 25.27 -3.94
C GLU A 122 -2.43 25.92 -2.56
N ASN A 123 -3.48 25.54 -1.82
CA ASN A 123 -3.72 25.97 -0.44
C ASN A 123 -3.07 25.02 0.57
N GLY A 124 -2.38 23.98 0.11
CA GLY A 124 -1.74 22.98 0.96
C GLY A 124 -2.70 21.88 1.45
N ARG A 125 -3.96 21.85 1.01
CA ARG A 125 -4.91 20.80 1.39
C ARG A 125 -4.52 19.46 0.76
N LEU A 126 -4.58 18.40 1.56
CA LEU A 126 -4.20 17.04 1.18
C LEU A 126 -5.34 16.32 0.44
N PHE A 127 -5.00 15.67 -0.67
CA PHE A 127 -5.92 14.86 -1.47
C PHE A 127 -5.28 13.56 -1.90
N ALA A 128 -6.09 12.52 -2.08
CA ALA A 128 -5.70 11.29 -2.74
C ALA A 128 -6.79 10.82 -3.70
N PHE A 129 -6.38 10.18 -4.78
CA PHE A 129 -7.28 9.65 -5.80
C PHE A 129 -6.78 8.32 -6.34
N HIS A 130 -7.70 7.52 -6.88
CA HIS A 130 -7.33 6.47 -7.82
C HIS A 130 -6.59 7.13 -9.00
N ASN A 131 -5.34 6.71 -9.24
CA ASN A 131 -4.47 7.27 -10.28
C ASN A 131 -4.85 6.73 -11.66
N VAL A 132 -6.11 6.88 -12.05
CA VAL A 132 -6.69 6.28 -13.25
C VAL A 132 -7.58 7.31 -13.94
N CYS A 133 -7.21 7.68 -15.16
CA CYS A 133 -8.00 8.59 -15.98
C CYS A 133 -9.39 7.99 -16.25
N ARG A 134 -10.45 8.77 -15.98
CA ARG A 134 -11.85 8.38 -16.19
C ARG A 134 -12.27 8.23 -17.66
N HIS A 135 -11.37 8.52 -18.60
CA HIS A 135 -11.60 8.33 -20.04
C HIS A 135 -11.27 6.90 -20.49
N HIS A 136 -9.98 6.54 -20.52
CA HIS A 136 -9.50 5.22 -20.95
C HIS A 136 -8.36 4.71 -20.06
N ALA A 137 -8.54 4.85 -18.75
CA ALA A 137 -7.76 4.18 -17.69
C ALA A 137 -6.23 4.38 -17.67
N SER A 138 -5.68 5.33 -18.43
CA SER A 138 -4.26 5.70 -18.31
C SER A 138 -3.98 6.27 -16.92
N LEU A 139 -2.79 5.98 -16.38
CA LEU A 139 -2.26 6.70 -15.21
C LEU A 139 -2.19 8.21 -15.52
N VAL A 140 -2.55 9.05 -14.55
CA VAL A 140 -2.54 10.52 -14.69
C VAL A 140 -1.27 11.16 -14.12
N ALA A 141 -0.57 10.44 -13.24
CA ALA A 141 0.70 10.82 -12.66
C ALA A 141 1.60 9.58 -12.52
N SER A 142 2.92 9.79 -12.41
CA SER A 142 3.89 8.73 -12.14
C SER A 142 5.05 9.26 -11.30
N GLY A 143 5.53 8.45 -10.36
CA GLY A 143 6.62 8.79 -9.46
C GLY A 143 6.24 9.85 -8.45
N SER A 144 7.13 10.82 -8.22
CA SER A 144 6.92 11.94 -7.32
C SER A 144 7.45 13.23 -7.92
N GLY A 145 6.86 14.37 -7.57
CA GLY A 145 7.33 15.66 -8.06
C GLY A 145 6.41 16.80 -7.67
N ALA A 146 6.50 17.91 -8.40
CA ALA A 146 5.60 19.05 -8.28
C ALA A 146 4.91 19.32 -9.62
N THR A 147 3.60 19.54 -9.58
CA THR A 147 2.84 19.98 -10.74
C THR A 147 2.78 21.51 -10.80
N LYS A 148 2.47 22.07 -11.98
CA LYS A 148 2.21 23.52 -12.09
C LYS A 148 0.87 23.90 -11.47
N SER A 149 -0.19 23.15 -11.77
CA SER A 149 -1.55 23.41 -11.30
C SER A 149 -2.54 22.25 -11.45
N CYS A 150 -2.20 21.21 -12.22
CA CYS A 150 -3.13 20.14 -12.60
C CYS A 150 -2.39 18.86 -13.02
N PHE A 151 -3.12 17.76 -13.06
CA PHE A 151 -2.71 16.52 -13.71
C PHE A 151 -3.22 16.49 -15.15
N VAL A 152 -2.38 16.05 -16.08
CA VAL A 152 -2.74 15.91 -17.50
C VAL A 152 -2.54 14.46 -17.91
N CYS A 153 -3.64 13.80 -18.28
CA CYS A 153 -3.60 12.44 -18.78
C CYS A 153 -2.75 12.38 -20.06
N PRO A 154 -1.70 11.53 -20.12
CA PRO A 154 -0.78 11.48 -21.25
C PRO A 154 -1.44 10.90 -22.52
N TYR A 155 -2.58 10.24 -22.40
CA TYR A 155 -3.22 9.59 -23.53
C TYR A 155 -3.99 10.58 -24.42
N HIS A 156 -5.00 11.25 -23.86
CA HIS A 156 -5.90 12.12 -24.62
C HIS A 156 -5.95 13.57 -24.10
N GLY A 157 -5.07 13.92 -23.15
CA GLY A 157 -4.95 15.27 -22.62
C GLY A 157 -6.14 15.73 -21.79
N TRP A 158 -6.89 14.81 -21.16
CA TRP A 158 -7.84 15.19 -20.11
C TRP A 158 -7.09 15.80 -18.93
N THR A 159 -7.59 16.91 -18.42
CA THR A 159 -6.93 17.68 -17.37
C THR A 159 -7.76 17.65 -16.10
N TYR A 160 -7.14 17.25 -14.99
CA TYR A 160 -7.75 17.16 -13.67
C TYR A 160 -7.11 18.17 -12.73
N GLY A 161 -7.93 18.87 -11.93
CA GLY A 161 -7.44 19.71 -10.85
C GLY A 161 -6.77 18.89 -9.76
N LEU A 162 -6.04 19.54 -8.85
CA LEU A 162 -5.45 18.89 -7.68
C LEU A 162 -6.51 18.50 -6.63
N ASP A 163 -7.73 19.02 -6.77
CA ASP A 163 -8.95 18.59 -6.07
C ASP A 163 -9.67 17.41 -6.77
N GLY A 164 -9.10 16.89 -7.86
CA GLY A 164 -9.64 15.78 -8.65
C GLY A 164 -10.70 16.15 -9.67
N SER A 165 -11.17 17.40 -9.71
CA SER A 165 -12.20 17.84 -10.64
C SER A 165 -11.73 17.76 -12.10
N LEU A 166 -12.61 17.37 -13.04
CA LEU A 166 -12.28 17.38 -14.46
C LEU A 166 -12.34 18.82 -15.01
N LEU A 167 -11.17 19.44 -15.18
CA LEU A 167 -11.04 20.81 -15.68
C LEU A 167 -11.21 20.89 -17.20
N LYS A 168 -10.72 19.90 -17.95
CA LYS A 168 -10.75 19.90 -19.41
C LYS A 168 -10.88 18.50 -19.98
N ALA A 169 -11.82 18.33 -20.92
CA ALA A 169 -11.86 17.21 -21.84
C ALA A 169 -11.82 17.75 -23.27
N ASN A 170 -10.96 17.18 -24.11
CA ASN A 170 -10.71 17.71 -25.45
C ASN A 170 -11.79 17.26 -26.45
N ARG A 171 -12.23 18.18 -27.32
CA ARG A 171 -13.12 17.89 -28.47
C ARG A 171 -14.43 17.16 -28.09
N ILE A 172 -15.03 17.51 -26.95
CA ILE A 172 -16.30 16.92 -26.47
C ILE A 172 -17.56 17.57 -27.06
N THR A 173 -17.41 18.56 -27.94
CA THR A 173 -18.55 19.24 -28.58
C THR A 173 -19.44 18.25 -29.32
N GLY A 174 -20.75 18.32 -29.08
CA GLY A 174 -21.74 17.45 -29.73
C GLY A 174 -21.92 16.07 -29.08
N ILE A 175 -21.19 15.76 -28.00
CA ILE A 175 -21.47 14.57 -27.18
C ILE A 175 -22.70 14.85 -26.31
N GLU A 176 -23.76 14.07 -26.51
CA GLU A 176 -24.97 14.12 -25.68
C GLU A 176 -24.70 13.53 -24.29
N ASN A 177 -25.39 14.06 -23.27
CA ASN A 177 -25.37 13.55 -21.89
C ASN A 177 -23.98 13.49 -21.22
N PHE A 178 -22.98 14.25 -21.70
CA PHE A 178 -21.69 14.35 -21.04
C PHE A 178 -21.66 15.51 -20.04
N ASN A 179 -21.51 15.18 -18.75
CA ASN A 179 -21.32 16.16 -17.70
C ASN A 179 -19.92 16.01 -17.08
N LYS A 180 -19.10 17.07 -17.19
CA LYS A 180 -17.74 17.09 -16.64
C LYS A 180 -17.70 16.84 -15.13
N LYS A 181 -18.75 17.27 -14.39
CA LYS A 181 -18.80 17.12 -12.93
C LYS A 181 -18.80 15.65 -12.49
N ASP A 182 -19.28 14.75 -13.33
CA ASP A 182 -19.40 13.32 -13.01
C ASP A 182 -18.11 12.53 -13.35
N MET A 183 -17.15 13.21 -13.99
CA MET A 183 -15.97 12.62 -14.60
C MET A 183 -14.66 13.05 -13.92
N GLY A 184 -14.73 13.56 -12.68
CA GLY A 184 -13.56 13.79 -11.83
C GLY A 184 -12.86 12.48 -11.41
N LEU A 185 -11.62 12.59 -10.94
CA LEU A 185 -10.91 11.46 -10.35
C LEU A 185 -11.69 10.89 -9.16
N VAL A 186 -11.63 9.57 -8.98
CA VAL A 186 -12.31 8.91 -7.85
C VAL A 186 -11.48 9.16 -6.59
N PRO A 187 -12.04 9.83 -5.56
CA PRO A 187 -11.30 10.15 -4.34
C PRO A 187 -10.99 8.92 -3.51
N ILE A 188 -9.87 8.98 -2.79
CA ILE A 188 -9.45 8.03 -1.76
C ILE A 188 -9.25 8.84 -0.47
N LYS A 189 -9.62 8.27 0.68
CA LYS A 189 -9.38 8.95 1.95
C LYS A 189 -7.89 9.01 2.24
N VAL A 190 -7.45 10.14 2.75
CA VAL A 190 -6.05 10.36 3.08
C VAL A 190 -5.93 11.24 4.31
N ALA A 191 -4.92 10.96 5.12
CA ALA A 191 -4.59 11.74 6.29
C ALA A 191 -3.08 11.70 6.54
N THR A 192 -2.65 12.48 7.54
CA THR A 192 -1.31 12.38 8.11
C THR A 192 -1.39 11.97 9.56
N TRP A 193 -0.51 11.07 9.97
CA TRP A 193 -0.27 10.76 11.38
C TRP A 193 1.24 10.80 11.63
N GLY A 194 1.69 11.77 12.43
CA GLY A 194 3.11 12.07 12.58
C GLY A 194 3.78 12.33 11.22
N PRO A 195 4.92 11.69 10.91
CA PRO A 195 5.60 11.84 9.63
C PRO A 195 4.98 11.00 8.51
N PHE A 196 3.96 10.19 8.79
CA PHE A 196 3.38 9.26 7.82
C PHE A 196 2.19 9.86 7.09
N VAL A 197 2.11 9.58 5.79
CA VAL A 197 0.88 9.75 5.01
C VAL A 197 0.19 8.39 4.96
N ILE A 198 -1.08 8.38 5.34
CA ILE A 198 -1.91 7.18 5.38
C ILE A 198 -3.11 7.33 4.45
N LEU A 199 -3.55 6.23 3.84
CA LEU A 199 -4.76 6.20 3.01
C LEU A 199 -5.74 5.12 3.48
N ASN A 200 -7.01 5.29 3.12
CA ASN A 200 -8.06 4.31 3.36
C ASN A 200 -8.98 4.22 2.13
N LEU A 201 -9.11 3.01 1.58
CA LEU A 201 -9.86 2.70 0.36
C LEU A 201 -11.35 2.38 0.61
N ASP A 202 -11.76 2.36 1.88
CA ASP A 202 -13.13 2.01 2.25
C ASP A 202 -14.11 3.07 1.74
N LYS A 203 -15.17 2.62 1.05
CA LYS A 203 -16.14 3.48 0.34
C LYS A 203 -17.20 4.09 1.25
N GLU A 204 -17.37 3.54 2.46
CA GLU A 204 -18.52 3.84 3.32
C GLU A 204 -18.40 5.16 4.11
N MET A 205 -17.19 5.61 4.47
CA MET A 205 -17.07 6.88 5.25
C MET A 205 -17.08 8.11 4.33
N SER A 206 -17.79 9.16 4.74
CA SER A 206 -17.78 10.47 4.08
C SER A 206 -16.41 11.13 4.16
N GLN A 207 -16.10 12.02 3.21
CA GLN A 207 -14.87 12.81 3.18
C GLN A 207 -14.92 14.04 4.12
N GLU A 208 -15.83 14.03 5.09
CA GLU A 208 -15.91 15.07 6.13
C GLU A 208 -14.57 15.19 6.85
N GLU A 209 -14.29 16.39 7.36
CA GLU A 209 -12.94 16.79 7.82
C GLU A 209 -12.31 15.76 8.75
N ILE A 210 -11.37 15.02 8.18
CA ILE A 210 -10.60 14.01 8.88
C ILE A 210 -9.63 14.73 9.83
N ASN A 211 -9.95 14.72 11.12
CA ASN A 211 -9.11 15.28 12.17
C ASN A 211 -7.99 14.26 12.55
N SER A 212 -6.76 14.74 12.72
CA SER A 212 -5.60 13.93 13.11
C SER A 212 -5.77 13.15 14.42
N ASN A 213 -6.53 13.69 15.38
CA ASN A 213 -6.77 13.00 16.65
C ASN A 213 -7.68 11.79 16.49
N THR A 214 -8.68 11.90 15.60
CA THR A 214 -9.57 10.79 15.24
C THR A 214 -8.77 9.71 14.49
N ILE A 215 -7.85 10.12 13.60
CA ILE A 215 -7.02 9.20 12.83
C ILE A 215 -6.11 8.32 13.69
N GLY A 216 -5.43 8.89 14.68
CA GLY A 216 -4.58 8.11 15.58
C GLY A 216 -5.39 7.02 16.29
N SER A 217 -6.58 7.38 16.78
CA SER A 217 -7.48 6.45 17.45
C SER A 217 -8.05 5.40 16.49
N GLU A 218 -8.45 5.77 15.27
CA GLU A 218 -8.97 4.85 14.25
C GLU A 218 -7.91 3.85 13.76
N TRP A 219 -6.67 4.30 13.62
CA TRP A 219 -5.59 3.47 13.10
C TRP A 219 -4.95 2.59 14.17
N LEU A 220 -4.70 3.16 15.36
CA LEU A 220 -3.92 2.52 16.42
C LEU A 220 -4.77 2.00 17.59
N GLY A 221 -6.05 2.35 17.66
CA GLY A 221 -6.93 1.93 18.74
C GLY A 221 -6.47 2.46 20.10
N SER A 222 -6.61 1.62 21.14
CA SER A 222 -6.32 2.02 22.52
C SER A 222 -4.84 2.28 22.81
N CYS A 223 -3.93 1.85 21.92
CA CYS A 223 -2.50 2.11 22.08
C CYS A 223 -2.02 3.43 21.45
N SER A 224 -2.92 4.23 20.87
CA SER A 224 -2.56 5.48 20.19
C SER A 224 -1.70 6.39 21.07
N GLU A 225 -2.02 6.54 22.36
CA GLU A 225 -1.26 7.39 23.29
C GLU A 225 0.15 6.83 23.59
N ILE A 226 0.27 5.51 23.69
CA ILE A 226 1.56 4.83 23.91
C ILE A 226 2.49 5.10 22.72
N LEU A 227 1.97 4.95 21.50
CA LEU A 227 2.76 5.16 20.29
C LEU A 227 2.99 6.64 19.96
N SER A 228 2.07 7.55 20.28
CA SER A 228 2.29 8.98 20.08
C SER A 228 3.31 9.56 21.06
N THR A 229 3.35 9.05 22.29
CA THR A 229 4.23 9.56 23.35
C THR A 229 5.62 8.90 23.30
N ASN A 230 5.66 7.59 23.05
CA ASN A 230 6.88 6.78 23.19
C ASN A 230 7.27 6.03 21.89
N GLY A 231 6.41 5.97 20.89
CA GLY A 231 6.64 5.20 19.66
C GLY A 231 7.29 6.02 18.55
N ILE A 232 6.62 7.07 18.08
CA ILE A 232 7.06 7.89 16.94
C ILE A 232 7.16 9.34 17.34
N ASP A 233 8.37 9.87 17.26
CA ASP A 233 8.61 11.30 17.34
C ASP A 233 8.14 11.97 16.03
N SER A 234 7.15 12.85 16.14
CA SER A 234 6.59 13.57 15.00
C SER A 234 7.55 14.59 14.37
N SER A 235 8.67 14.88 15.04
CA SER A 235 9.76 15.72 14.52
C SER A 235 10.77 14.97 13.64
N LEU A 236 10.62 13.64 13.49
CA LEU A 236 11.50 12.85 12.63
C LEU A 236 11.45 13.33 11.18
N SER A 237 12.63 13.51 10.59
CA SER A 237 12.80 13.78 9.16
C SER A 237 13.12 12.49 8.41
N HIS A 238 12.71 12.42 7.14
CA HIS A 238 13.03 11.27 6.31
C HIS A 238 14.50 11.32 5.90
N VAL A 239 15.25 10.28 6.23
CA VAL A 239 16.67 10.14 5.86
C VAL A 239 16.83 9.29 4.61
N CYS A 240 16.28 8.07 4.61
CA CYS A 240 16.40 7.16 3.47
C CYS A 240 15.26 6.14 3.42
N ARG A 241 14.99 5.67 2.20
CA ARG A 241 14.10 4.54 1.93
C ARG A 241 14.91 3.41 1.30
N ARG A 242 14.64 2.17 1.73
CA ARG A 242 15.16 0.96 1.10
C ARG A 242 13.98 0.10 0.68
N GLU A 243 14.06 -0.44 -0.53
CA GLU A 243 13.01 -1.26 -1.11
C GLU A 243 13.59 -2.61 -1.50
N TYR A 244 12.85 -3.66 -1.16
CA TYR A 244 13.23 -5.05 -1.43
C TYR A 244 12.01 -5.75 -2.03
N THR A 245 12.20 -6.43 -3.15
CA THR A 245 11.23 -7.41 -3.63
C THR A 245 11.55 -8.74 -2.94
N ILE A 246 10.60 -9.26 -2.19
CA ILE A 246 10.73 -10.52 -1.46
C ILE A 246 9.71 -11.48 -2.07
N GLU A 247 10.18 -12.57 -2.64
CA GLU A 247 9.36 -13.62 -3.26
C GLU A 247 8.74 -14.53 -2.19
N CYS A 248 7.90 -13.93 -1.32
CA CYS A 248 7.16 -14.65 -0.29
C CYS A 248 5.75 -14.05 -0.10
N ASN A 249 4.86 -14.82 0.51
CA ASN A 249 3.58 -14.28 0.96
C ASN A 249 3.81 -13.20 2.03
N TRP A 250 3.04 -12.11 1.99
CA TRP A 250 3.16 -10.99 2.94
C TRP A 250 3.04 -11.44 4.40
N LYS A 251 2.18 -12.43 4.68
CA LYS A 251 1.98 -12.98 6.02
C LYS A 251 3.24 -13.62 6.58
N VAL A 252 4.08 -14.26 5.74
CA VAL A 252 5.36 -14.86 6.20
C VAL A 252 6.29 -13.79 6.77
N PHE A 253 6.32 -12.61 6.16
CA PHE A 253 7.12 -11.48 6.65
C PHE A 253 6.57 -10.92 7.97
N CYS A 254 5.25 -10.85 8.10
CA CYS A 254 4.58 -10.48 9.34
C CYS A 254 4.84 -11.50 10.47
N ASP A 255 4.68 -12.79 10.18
CA ASP A 255 4.90 -13.88 11.12
C ASP A 255 6.34 -13.88 11.66
N ASN A 256 7.33 -13.62 10.80
CA ASN A 256 8.72 -13.47 11.23
C ASN A 256 8.93 -12.29 12.18
N TYR A 257 8.24 -11.17 11.97
CA TYR A 257 8.32 -10.00 12.86
C TYR A 257 7.62 -10.24 14.21
N LEU A 258 6.61 -11.11 14.23
CA LEU A 258 5.73 -11.37 15.38
C LEU A 258 6.09 -12.65 16.15
N ASP A 259 7.24 -13.27 15.87
CA ASP A 259 7.63 -14.55 16.48
C ASP A 259 8.17 -14.43 17.92
N GLY A 260 8.00 -13.27 18.57
CA GLY A 260 8.47 -13.03 19.93
C GLY A 260 10.00 -13.01 20.06
N GLY A 261 10.71 -12.77 18.96
CA GLY A 261 12.17 -12.80 18.93
C GLY A 261 12.77 -14.20 18.91
N TYR A 262 11.94 -15.24 18.68
CA TYR A 262 12.35 -16.64 18.70
C TYR A 262 13.50 -16.94 17.73
N HIS A 263 13.48 -16.37 16.52
CA HIS A 263 14.54 -16.56 15.53
C HIS A 263 15.83 -15.77 15.82
N VAL A 264 15.78 -14.72 16.65
CA VAL A 264 16.86 -13.73 16.81
C VAL A 264 18.19 -14.34 17.27
N PRO A 265 18.26 -15.22 18.30
CA PRO A 265 19.51 -15.87 18.71
C PRO A 265 20.25 -16.58 17.57
N TYR A 266 19.48 -17.20 16.67
CA TYR A 266 20.01 -18.04 15.62
C TYR A 266 20.38 -17.22 14.38
N ALA A 267 19.43 -16.43 13.87
CA ALA A 267 19.57 -15.70 12.61
C ALA A 267 20.31 -14.36 12.74
N HIS A 268 20.29 -13.73 13.91
CA HIS A 268 20.78 -12.37 14.12
C HIS A 268 21.75 -12.27 15.30
N LYS A 269 22.85 -13.04 15.27
CA LYS A 269 23.86 -13.09 16.35
C LYS A 269 24.32 -11.72 16.86
N GLY A 270 24.48 -10.73 15.96
CA GLY A 270 24.89 -9.38 16.32
C GLY A 270 23.80 -8.51 16.97
N LEU A 271 22.52 -8.82 16.72
CA LEU A 271 21.40 -8.20 17.44
C LEU A 271 21.20 -8.90 18.79
N ALA A 272 21.22 -10.23 18.79
CA ALA A 272 21.03 -11.05 19.98
C ALA A 272 22.03 -10.70 21.10
N SER A 273 23.29 -10.43 20.77
CA SER A 273 24.30 -10.03 21.76
C SER A 273 23.96 -8.72 22.48
N GLY A 274 23.19 -7.83 21.84
CA GLY A 274 22.77 -6.55 22.41
C GLY A 274 21.47 -6.59 23.21
N LEU A 275 20.82 -7.76 23.32
CA LEU A 275 19.49 -7.90 23.92
C LEU A 275 19.52 -8.87 25.11
N LYS A 276 18.71 -8.57 26.14
CA LYS A 276 18.39 -9.53 27.21
C LYS A 276 17.13 -10.29 26.82
N LEU A 277 17.26 -11.34 26.02
CA LEU A 277 16.12 -12.03 25.41
C LEU A 277 15.11 -12.59 26.42
N ASP A 278 15.53 -12.94 27.64
CA ASP A 278 14.63 -13.38 28.72
C ASP A 278 13.68 -12.26 29.20
N SER A 279 13.96 -11.00 28.86
CA SER A 279 13.09 -9.84 29.14
C SER A 279 12.10 -9.54 28.01
N TYR A 280 12.11 -10.33 26.93
CA TYR A 280 11.21 -10.11 25.81
C TYR A 280 9.75 -10.22 26.25
N SER A 281 8.96 -9.24 25.87
CA SER A 281 7.55 -9.15 26.22
C SER A 281 6.74 -8.70 25.01
N THR A 282 5.49 -9.14 24.92
CA THR A 282 4.54 -8.73 23.89
C THR A 282 3.24 -8.34 24.54
N THR A 283 2.74 -7.16 24.18
CA THR A 283 1.45 -6.63 24.61
C THR A 283 0.57 -6.48 23.38
N MET A 284 -0.55 -7.19 23.38
CA MET A 284 -1.54 -7.14 22.29
C MET A 284 -2.61 -6.09 22.58
N PHE A 285 -2.91 -5.28 21.56
CA PHE A 285 -4.05 -4.38 21.45
C PHE A 285 -4.92 -4.83 20.27
N GLU A 286 -5.97 -4.07 19.94
CA GLU A 286 -6.98 -4.50 18.97
C GLU A 286 -6.39 -4.80 17.59
N LYS A 287 -5.52 -3.90 17.08
CA LYS A 287 -4.85 -4.04 15.79
C LYS A 287 -3.34 -3.91 15.88
N VAL A 288 -2.80 -3.83 17.09
CA VAL A 288 -1.40 -3.50 17.33
C VAL A 288 -0.76 -4.52 18.28
N SER A 289 0.41 -5.01 17.92
CA SER A 289 1.29 -5.76 18.82
C SER A 289 2.48 -4.87 19.17
N ILE A 290 2.67 -4.59 20.46
CA ILE A 290 3.86 -3.89 20.97
C ILE A 290 4.77 -4.91 21.63
N GLN A 291 5.96 -5.09 21.07
CA GLN A 291 6.97 -6.00 21.58
C GLN A 291 8.12 -5.19 22.19
N SER A 292 8.71 -5.68 23.27
CA SER A 292 9.77 -4.95 23.93
C SER A 292 10.78 -5.85 24.61
N CYS A 293 12.04 -5.43 24.58
CA CYS A 293 13.16 -6.19 25.14
C CYS A 293 14.18 -5.22 25.75
N GLU A 294 14.69 -5.52 26.94
CA GLU A 294 15.77 -4.73 27.52
C GLU A 294 17.06 -4.89 26.72
N SER A 295 17.81 -3.80 26.61
CA SER A 295 19.15 -3.83 26.05
C SER A 295 20.14 -4.45 27.03
N GLY A 296 21.06 -5.25 26.52
CA GLY A 296 22.24 -5.69 27.26
C GLY A 296 23.22 -4.55 27.50
N SER A 297 24.15 -4.72 28.44
CA SER A 297 25.12 -3.69 28.85
C SER A 297 26.24 -3.41 27.82
N ILE A 298 26.11 -3.88 26.57
CA ILE A 298 27.18 -3.82 25.57
C ILE A 298 27.19 -2.43 24.92
N LYS A 299 28.15 -1.61 25.33
CA LYS A 299 28.50 -0.34 24.67
C LYS A 299 29.10 -0.65 23.30
N SER A 300 28.67 0.06 22.25
CA SER A 300 29.39 0.00 20.96
C SER A 300 30.81 0.60 21.13
N GLU A 301 31.75 0.24 20.25
CA GLU A 301 33.12 0.80 20.22
C GLU A 301 33.15 2.34 20.11
N ASN A 302 32.04 2.97 19.70
CA ASN A 302 31.87 4.42 19.61
C ASN A 302 31.11 5.05 20.80
N GLY A 303 30.88 4.31 21.89
CA GLY A 303 30.26 4.82 23.11
C GLY A 303 28.74 5.06 23.05
N SER A 304 28.10 4.86 21.90
CA SER A 304 26.63 4.93 21.78
C SER A 304 25.98 3.57 22.02
N LEU A 305 24.91 3.53 22.81
CA LEU A 305 24.03 2.36 22.91
C LEU A 305 23.16 2.33 21.65
N ARG A 306 23.40 1.38 20.75
CA ARG A 306 22.66 1.23 19.49
C ARG A 306 21.14 1.07 19.71
N LEU A 307 20.73 0.50 20.84
CA LEU A 307 19.35 0.14 21.17
C LEU A 307 18.79 0.95 22.37
N GLY A 308 19.48 2.01 22.80
CA GLY A 308 19.12 2.71 24.04
C GLY A 308 19.04 1.79 25.26
N SER A 309 18.19 2.11 26.24
CA SER A 309 17.94 1.26 27.42
C SER A 309 16.96 0.11 27.16
N LYS A 310 16.10 0.24 26.14
CA LYS A 310 15.05 -0.72 25.81
C LYS A 310 14.71 -0.62 24.31
N ALA A 311 14.66 -1.76 23.64
CA ALA A 311 14.14 -1.88 22.28
C ALA A 311 12.61 -1.96 22.32
N LEU A 312 11.95 -1.23 21.43
CA LEU A 312 10.50 -1.21 21.26
C LEU A 312 10.15 -1.44 19.79
N TYR A 313 9.33 -2.45 19.57
CA TYR A 313 8.84 -2.86 18.27
C TYR A 313 7.32 -2.73 18.28
N ALA A 314 6.72 -2.19 17.23
CA ALA A 314 5.27 -2.16 17.10
C ALA A 314 4.86 -2.63 15.72
N PHE A 315 4.00 -3.63 15.66
CA PHE A 315 3.34 -4.08 14.44
C PHE A 315 1.91 -3.56 14.45
N ILE A 316 1.57 -2.74 13.47
CA ILE A 316 0.23 -2.23 13.22
C ILE A 316 -0.32 -3.02 12.03
N TYR A 317 -1.38 -3.77 12.29
CA TYR A 317 -2.01 -4.62 11.29
C TYR A 317 -2.56 -3.78 10.12
N PRO A 318 -2.39 -4.23 8.85
CA PRO A 318 -1.78 -5.51 8.47
C PRO A 318 -0.29 -5.44 8.12
N ASN A 319 0.28 -4.26 7.90
CA ASN A 319 1.55 -4.18 7.15
C ASN A 319 2.47 -3.02 7.55
N PHE A 320 2.31 -2.46 8.76
CA PHE A 320 3.16 -1.37 9.21
C PHE A 320 3.93 -1.75 10.46
N MET A 321 5.24 -1.51 10.46
CA MET A 321 6.16 -1.89 11.53
C MET A 321 6.98 -0.68 11.97
N ILE A 322 7.13 -0.50 13.27
CA ILE A 322 7.94 0.54 13.90
C ILE A 322 9.04 -0.15 14.70
N ASN A 323 10.29 0.22 14.46
CA ASN A 323 11.43 -0.27 15.22
C ASN A 323 12.13 0.92 15.91
N ARG A 324 12.19 0.89 17.23
CA ARG A 324 12.86 1.89 18.07
C ARG A 324 13.83 1.23 19.05
#